data_AF-A0A453SAN1-F1
#
_entry.id   AF-A0A453SAN1-F1
#
_cell.length_a   1.000
_cell.length_b   1.000
_cell.length_c   1.000
_cell.angle_alpha   90.00
_cell.angle_beta   90.00
_cell.angle_gamma   90.00
#
_symmetry.space_group_name_H-M   'P 1'
#
loop_
_entity.id
_entity.type
_entity.pdbx_description
1 polymer ?
#
loop_
_entity_poly.entity_id
_entity_poly.type
_entity_poly.pdbx_seq_one_letter_code
_entity_poly.pdbx_strand_id
1 'polypeptide(L)' 'AGAAADHHGSTKVNMWQEPLNPGNWKEEHFVLTSLAMWGAIIYGGLKVFGGKKEVKTEAGSAPAAAPAH' A
#
# COMPACT_ATOMS: atom_id res chain seq x y z
N ALA A 1 -24.62 15.74 -24.83
CA ALA A 1 -23.46 16.58 -25.16
C ALA A 1 -22.20 15.84 -24.73
N GLY A 2 -21.29 15.60 -25.67
CA GLY A 2 -19.86 15.39 -25.42
C GLY A 2 -19.40 14.11 -24.72
N ALA A 3 -19.31 13.01 -25.47
CA ALA A 3 -18.13 12.14 -25.43
C ALA A 3 -17.87 11.69 -26.87
N ALA A 4 -17.68 12.67 -27.74
CA ALA A 4 -17.28 12.44 -29.10
C ALA A 4 -15.80 12.05 -29.10
N ALA A 5 -15.53 10.86 -29.62
CA ALA A 5 -14.41 10.58 -30.50
C ALA A 5 -13.03 11.10 -30.07
N ASP A 6 -12.28 10.25 -29.36
CA ASP A 6 -10.82 10.20 -29.50
C ASP A 6 -10.42 8.74 -29.78
N HIS A 7 -10.61 8.37 -31.04
CA HIS A 7 -10.29 7.06 -31.61
C HIS A 7 -8.84 7.02 -32.10
N HIS A 8 -7.90 7.49 -31.27
CA HIS A 8 -6.46 7.25 -31.42
C HIS A 8 -5.95 6.79 -30.06
N GLY A 9 -5.38 5.58 -29.99
CA GLY A 9 -4.92 4.98 -28.74
C GLY A 9 -4.04 5.93 -27.94
N SER A 10 -4.59 6.50 -26.86
CA SER A 10 -3.80 7.25 -25.88
C SER A 10 -2.67 6.31 -25.45
N THR A 11 -1.46 6.62 -25.88
CA THR A 11 -0.30 5.75 -25.69
C THR A 11 -0.12 5.65 -24.20
N LYS A 12 -0.55 4.54 -23.57
CA LYS A 12 -0.50 4.39 -22.11
C LYS A 12 0.92 4.74 -21.63
N VAL A 13 1.04 5.85 -20.89
CA VAL A 13 2.34 6.41 -20.48
C VAL A 13 2.76 5.85 -19.12
N ASN A 14 4.05 5.96 -18.80
CA ASN A 14 4.53 5.61 -17.47
C ASN A 14 4.04 6.66 -16.45
N MET A 15 3.87 6.28 -15.17
CA MET A 15 3.31 7.18 -14.13
C MET A 15 4.10 8.49 -13.98
N TRP A 16 5.41 8.43 -14.24
CA TRP A 16 6.31 9.58 -14.12
C TRP A 16 6.18 10.60 -15.25
N GLN A 17 5.55 10.23 -16.37
CA GLN A 17 5.39 11.14 -17.50
C GLN A 17 4.14 12.01 -17.39
N GLU A 18 3.04 11.46 -16.85
CA GLU A 18 1.82 12.23 -16.57
C GLU A 18 1.30 11.94 -15.16
N PRO A 19 2.02 12.33 -14.09
CA PRO A 19 1.64 11.98 -12.70
C PRO A 19 0.26 12.53 -12.26
N LEU A 20 -0.28 13.51 -12.98
CA LEU A 20 -1.57 14.13 -12.69
C LEU A 20 -2.74 13.57 -13.52
N ASN A 21 -2.46 12.66 -14.45
CA ASN A 21 -3.48 12.05 -15.30
C ASN A 21 -3.41 10.51 -15.22
N PRO A 22 -3.93 9.91 -14.12
CA PRO A 22 -3.87 8.47 -13.92
C PRO A 22 -4.66 7.67 -14.98
N GLY A 23 -5.60 8.31 -15.70
CA GLY A 23 -6.34 7.67 -16.79
C GLY A 23 -5.50 7.35 -18.02
N ASN A 24 -4.36 8.02 -18.20
CA ASN A 24 -3.41 7.79 -19.28
C ASN A 24 -2.29 6.81 -18.91
N TRP A 25 -2.24 6.28 -17.68
CA TRP A 25 -1.15 5.41 -17.26
C TRP A 25 -1.25 4.01 -17.87
N LYS A 26 -0.09 3.35 -17.98
CA LYS A 26 -0.04 1.90 -18.09
C LYS A 26 -0.83 1.27 -16.95
N GLU A 27 -1.59 0.25 -17.31
CA GLU A 27 -2.49 -0.43 -16.40
C GLU A 27 -1.76 -1.02 -15.20
N GLU A 28 -0.57 -1.58 -15.43
CA GLU A 28 0.31 -2.10 -14.39
C GLU A 28 0.65 -1.02 -13.34
N HIS A 29 0.95 0.21 -13.78
CA HIS A 29 1.27 1.31 -12.86
C HIS A 29 0.03 1.80 -12.13
N PHE A 30 -1.10 1.94 -12.82
CA PHE A 30 -2.36 2.31 -12.17
C PHE A 30 -2.76 1.31 -11.09
N VAL A 31 -2.69 0.01 -11.39
CA VAL A 31 -3.01 -1.08 -10.47
C VAL A 31 -2.04 -1.09 -9.28
N LEU A 32 -0.73 -1.00 -9.53
CA LEU A 32 0.29 -0.98 -8.46
C LEU A 32 0.17 0.25 -7.57
N THR A 33 0.01 1.45 -8.13
CA THR A 33 -0.12 2.69 -7.35
C THR A 33 -1.41 2.71 -6.54
N SER A 34 -2.52 2.21 -7.09
CA SER A 34 -3.78 2.08 -6.36
C SER A 34 -3.65 1.10 -5.20
N LEU A 35 -3.13 -0.11 -5.44
CA LEU A 35 -2.89 -1.11 -4.40
C LEU A 35 -1.92 -0.61 -3.33
N ALA A 36 -0.86 0.09 -3.72
CA ALA A 36 0.10 0.67 -2.79
C ALA A 36 -0.53 1.78 -1.93
N MET A 37 -1.34 2.66 -2.53
CA MET A 37 -2.07 3.72 -1.81
C MET A 37 -3.06 3.12 -0.80
N TRP A 38 -3.88 2.15 -1.23
CA TRP A 38 -4.81 1.46 -0.34
C TRP A 38 -4.08 0.69 0.77
N GLY A 39 -2.99 0.00 0.44
CA GLY A 39 -2.14 -0.69 1.42
C GLY A 39 -1.56 0.26 2.46
N ALA A 40 -1.07 1.43 2.04
CA ALA A 40 -0.55 2.45 2.94
C ALA A 40 -1.63 3.08 3.82
N ILE A 41 -2.83 3.36 3.28
CA ILE A 41 -3.97 3.88 4.04
C ILE A 41 -4.44 2.86 5.08
N ILE A 42 -4.57 1.59 4.70
CA ILE A 42 -4.98 0.52 5.63
C ILE A 42 -3.92 0.32 6.69
N TYR A 43 -2.63 0.20 6.32
CA TYR A 43 -1.54 0.03 7.28
C TYR A 43 -1.42 1.24 8.22
N GLY A 44 -1.43 2.45 7.69
CA GLY A 44 -1.40 3.68 8.46
C GLY A 44 -2.61 3.80 9.38
N GLY A 45 -3.81 3.50 8.87
CA GLY A 45 -5.04 3.44 9.66
C GLY A 45 -4.95 2.41 10.79
N LEU A 46 -4.50 1.19 10.52
CA LEU A 46 -4.29 0.16 11.54
C LEU A 46 -3.19 0.55 12.54
N LYS A 47 -2.14 1.25 12.14
CA LYS A 47 -1.10 1.74 13.05
C LYS A 47 -1.63 2.86 13.96
N VAL A 48 -2.37 3.81 13.40
CA VAL A 48 -2.93 4.97 14.11
C VAL A 48 -4.09 4.58 15.03
N PHE A 49 -4.98 3.69 14.57
CA PHE A 49 -6.16 3.26 15.33
C PHE A 49 -5.96 1.95 16.11
N GLY A 50 -5.06 1.06 15.66
CA GLY A 50 -4.77 -0.24 16.30
C GLY A 50 -3.47 -0.26 17.13
N GLY A 51 -2.62 0.76 17.05
CA GLY A 51 -1.34 0.87 17.79
C GLY A 51 -1.45 0.99 19.31
N LYS A 52 -2.63 0.77 19.91
CA LYS A 52 -2.84 0.78 21.36
C LYS A 52 -2.70 -0.61 22.02
N LYS A 53 -2.11 -1.60 21.34
CA LYS A 53 -1.85 -2.95 21.89
C LYS A 53 -0.37 -3.29 22.01
N GLU A 54 0.46 -2.32 22.33
CA GLU A 54 1.82 -2.54 22.80
C GLU A 54 1.86 -2.40 24.33
N VAL A 55 1.30 -3.40 25.03
CA VAL A 55 1.70 -3.68 26.41
C VAL A 55 2.33 -5.06 26.42
N LYS A 56 3.66 -5.04 26.46
CA LYS A 56 4.54 -6.05 27.06
C LYS A 56 4.52 -7.45 26.43
N THR A 57 5.43 -7.68 25.48
CA THR A 57 6.18 -8.95 25.44
C THR A 57 7.60 -8.67 24.95
N GLU A 58 8.31 -7.84 25.72
CA GLU A 58 9.75 -8.01 25.92
C GLU A 58 9.91 -9.00 27.09
N ALA A 59 9.67 -10.29 26.83
CA ALA A 59 9.97 -11.38 27.75
C ALA A 59 9.98 -12.68 26.95
N GLY A 60 11.00 -12.87 26.12
CA GLY A 60 11.12 -14.06 25.29
C GLY A 60 12.52 -14.24 24.72
N SER A 61 13.55 -13.74 25.40
CA SER A 61 14.95 -14.04 25.09
C SER A 61 15.65 -14.45 26.38
N ALA A 62 15.60 -15.74 26.71
CA ALA A 62 16.74 -16.55 27.15
C ALA A 62 16.27 -17.95 27.61
N PRO A 63 16.98 -19.03 27.22
CA PRO A 63 16.59 -20.41 27.47
C PRO A 63 17.10 -20.94 28.83
N ALA A 64 16.42 -21.98 29.31
CA ALA A 64 16.92 -23.06 30.19
C ALA A 64 17.63 -22.69 31.51
N ALA A 65 16.93 -22.88 32.63
CA ALA A 65 17.46 -23.59 33.80
C ALA A 65 16.30 -24.03 34.70
N ALA A 66 16.08 -25.34 34.79
CA ALA A 66 15.22 -25.96 35.80
C ALA A 66 15.84 -25.83 37.19
N PRO A 67 15.04 -25.79 38.27
CA PRO A 67 15.49 -26.31 39.55
C PRO A 67 15.00 -27.75 39.72
N ALA A 68 15.97 -28.64 39.83
CA ALA A 68 15.81 -29.99 40.34
C ALA A 68 15.75 -29.96 41.88
N HIS A 69 15.04 -30.96 42.42
CA HIS A 69 14.94 -31.40 43.83
C HIS A 69 14.09 -30.57 44.79
#